data_AF-A0A7X7H3C3-F1
#
_entry.id   AF-A0A7X7H3C3-F1
#
_cell.length_a   1.000
_cell.length_b   1.000
_cell.length_c   1.000
_cell.angle_alpha   90.00
_cell.angle_beta   90.00
_cell.angle_gamma   90.00
#
_symmetry.space_group_name_H-M   'P 1'
#
loop_
_entity.id
_entity.type
_entity.pdbx_description
1 polymer ?
#
loop_
_entity_poly.entity_id
_entity_poly.type
_entity_poly.pdbx_seq_one_letter_code
_entity_poly.pdbx_strand_id
1 'polypeptide(L)'
;MPKQSAERLIEGVDNQEISVYAGIQSIEPLEDGFTIQLANKSVTIDYLINATGHEMSLSEPERQLPLIAQLVDEYILEAEYNGGAQVIWPSAEAVSQKYGILNNFYVHGQLVQGIQYGNSAHLLMQQATKVVALDYFKNF
;
A
#
# COMPACT_ATOMS: atom_id res chain seq x y z
N MET A 1 -4.77 7.62 11.41
CA MET A 1 -3.85 8.62 11.98
C MET A 1 -4.13 8.74 13.48
N PRO A 2 -3.11 8.78 14.36
CA PRO A 2 -3.33 9.04 15.78
C PRO A 2 -4.01 10.40 16.01
N LYS A 3 -4.94 10.48 16.97
CA LYS A 3 -5.72 11.69 17.28
C LYS A 3 -4.83 12.92 17.53
N GLN A 4 -3.81 12.77 18.36
CA GLN A 4 -2.89 13.84 18.71
C GLN A 4 -2.16 14.44 17.49
N SER A 5 -1.81 13.60 16.50
CA SER A 5 -1.20 14.09 15.26
C SER A 5 -2.19 14.90 14.43
N ALA A 6 -3.45 14.46 14.35
CA ALA A 6 -4.49 15.18 13.64
C ALA A 6 -4.78 16.54 14.29
N GLU A 7 -4.88 16.59 15.62
CA GLU A 7 -5.09 17.83 16.37
C GLU A 7 -3.97 18.85 16.10
N ARG A 8 -2.70 18.43 16.14
CA ARG A 8 -1.57 19.30 15.83
C ARG A 8 -1.58 19.83 14.38
N LEU A 9 -2.02 19.02 13.42
CA LEU A 9 -2.13 19.47 12.03
C LEU A 9 -3.24 20.52 11.89
N ILE A 10 -4.38 20.31 12.56
CA ILE A 10 -5.49 21.27 12.56
C ILE A 10 -5.05 22.59 13.20
N GLU A 11 -4.41 22.54 14.37
CA GLU A 11 -3.86 23.73 15.04
C GLU A 11 -2.86 24.48 14.14
N GLY A 12 -1.98 23.77 13.43
CA GLY A 12 -1.04 24.40 12.49
C GLY A 12 -1.74 25.05 11.29
N VAL A 13 -2.87 24.50 10.82
CA VAL A 13 -3.69 25.15 9.79
C VAL A 13 -4.39 26.39 10.35
N ASP A 14 -5.00 26.29 11.53
CA ASP A 14 -5.71 27.39 12.19
C ASP A 14 -4.77 28.57 12.51
N ASN A 15 -3.54 28.27 12.92
CA ASN A 15 -2.48 29.26 13.21
C ASN A 15 -1.74 29.74 11.95
N GLN A 16 -2.14 29.31 10.75
CA GLN A 16 -1.50 29.66 9.46
C GLN A 16 -0.04 29.22 9.30
N GLU A 17 0.40 28.23 10.09
CA GLU A 17 1.72 27.60 9.96
C GLU A 17 1.74 26.56 8.83
N ILE A 18 0.58 26.00 8.48
CA ILE A 18 0.40 24.99 7.44
C ILE A 18 -0.57 25.51 6.38
N SER A 19 -0.12 25.56 5.13
CA SER A 19 -0.99 25.81 3.98
C SER A 19 -1.40 24.50 3.31
N VAL A 20 -2.70 24.28 3.13
CA VAL A 20 -3.24 23.09 2.47
C VAL A 20 -3.67 23.44 1.05
N TYR A 21 -3.17 22.67 0.09
CA TYR A 21 -3.54 22.77 -1.31
C TYR A 21 -4.11 21.43 -1.79
N ALA A 22 -5.09 21.49 -2.69
CA ALA A 22 -5.72 20.32 -3.29
C ALA A 22 -5.71 20.44 -4.81
N GLY A 23 -5.77 19.30 -5.50
CA GLY A 23 -5.83 19.25 -6.96
C GLY A 23 -4.52 19.65 -7.64
N ILE A 24 -3.41 19.04 -7.21
CA ILE A 24 -2.12 19.13 -7.92
C ILE A 24 -2.31 18.57 -9.34
N GLN A 25 -1.95 19.35 -10.35
CA GLN A 25 -2.04 19.00 -11.77
C GLN A 25 -0.69 18.55 -12.32
N SER A 26 0.37 19.27 -11.98
CA SER A 26 1.73 18.91 -12.34
C SER A 26 2.73 19.44 -11.31
N ILE A 27 3.92 18.85 -11.35
CA ILE A 27 5.07 19.27 -10.54
C ILE A 27 6.25 19.40 -11.50
N GLU A 28 6.86 20.58 -11.53
CA GLU A 28 7.97 20.90 -12.42
C GLU A 28 9.21 21.24 -11.58
N PRO A 29 10.37 20.60 -11.84
CA PRO A 29 11.61 20.96 -11.15
C PRO A 29 12.10 22.34 -11.61
N LEU A 30 12.65 23.10 -10.68
CA LEU A 30 13.38 24.35 -10.94
C LEU A 30 14.88 24.14 -10.66
N GLU A 31 15.69 25.17 -10.93
CA GLU A 31 17.10 25.20 -10.51
C GLU A 31 17.21 25.06 -8.97
N ASP A 32 16.38 25.81 -8.24
CA ASP A 32 16.23 25.72 -6.79
C ASP A 32 14.76 25.40 -6.43
N GLY A 33 14.47 24.12 -6.19
CA GLY A 33 13.17 23.65 -5.71
C GLY A 33 12.21 23.19 -6.82
N PHE A 34 10.90 23.39 -6.59
CA PHE A 34 9.83 22.88 -7.43
C PHE A 34 8.71 23.91 -7.60
N THR A 35 8.08 23.93 -8.76
CA THR A 35 6.79 24.59 -8.97
C THR A 35 5.67 23.56 -9.02
N ILE A 36 4.68 23.74 -8.16
CA ILE A 36 3.45 22.93 -8.12
C ILE A 36 2.36 23.69 -8.87
N GLN A 37 1.81 23.09 -9.93
CA GLN A 37 0.66 23.64 -10.64
C GLN A 37 -0.64 23.12 -10.02
N LEU A 38 -1.51 24.04 -9.62
CA LEU A 38 -2.88 23.79 -9.17
C LEU A 38 -3.83 24.39 -10.22
N ALA A 39 -5.11 24.00 -10.18
CA ALA A 39 -6.09 24.41 -11.19
C ALA A 39 -6.16 25.93 -11.47
N ASN A 40 -5.92 26.77 -10.46
CA ASN A 40 -6.06 28.22 -10.58
C ASN A 40 -4.81 29.02 -10.18
N LYS A 41 -3.71 28.35 -9.79
CA LYS A 41 -2.49 29.02 -9.33
C LYS A 41 -1.30 28.08 -9.30
N SER A 42 -0.10 28.65 -9.25
CA SER A 42 1.14 27.93 -8.96
C SER A 42 1.65 28.24 -7.55
N VAL A 43 2.42 27.31 -6.98
CA VAL A 43 3.13 27.50 -5.71
C VAL A 43 4.56 27.00 -5.88
N THR A 44 5.55 27.77 -5.44
CA THR A 44 6.96 27.37 -5.42
C THR A 44 7.34 26.88 -4.04
N ILE A 45 8.10 25.78 -3.97
CA ILE A 45 8.59 25.16 -2.73
C ILE A 45 10.04 24.75 -2.88
N ASP A 46 10.81 24.78 -1.79
CA ASP A 46 12.23 24.40 -1.79
C ASP A 46 12.40 22.87 -1.80
N TYR A 47 11.55 22.16 -1.05
CA TYR A 47 11.63 20.72 -0.87
C TYR A 47 10.28 20.04 -1.11
N LEU A 48 10.31 18.92 -1.82
CA LEU A 48 9.15 18.08 -2.07
C LEU A 48 9.33 16.73 -1.38
N ILE A 49 8.39 16.38 -0.50
CA ILE A 49 8.32 15.06 0.14
C ILE A 49 7.11 14.32 -0.45
N ASN A 50 7.35 13.22 -1.15
CA ASN A 50 6.28 12.36 -1.64
C ASN A 50 5.79 11.44 -0.51
N ALA A 51 4.53 11.61 -0.12
CA ALA A 51 3.85 10.80 0.89
C ALA A 51 2.48 10.26 0.40
N THR A 52 2.34 9.98 -0.90
CA THR A 52 1.08 9.49 -1.50
C THR A 52 0.75 8.03 -1.20
N GLY A 53 1.64 7.30 -0.51
CA GLY A 53 1.50 5.88 -0.23
C GLY A 53 2.26 5.00 -1.22
N HIS A 54 1.95 3.70 -1.21
CA HIS A 54 2.57 2.70 -2.08
C HIS A 54 1.62 2.31 -3.20
N GLU A 55 2.15 1.90 -4.36
CA GLU A 55 1.36 1.20 -5.38
C GLU A 55 0.93 -0.16 -4.81
N MET A 56 -0.36 -0.46 -4.90
CA MET A 56 -0.94 -1.68 -4.35
C MET A 56 -1.48 -2.59 -5.46
N SER A 57 -1.56 -2.10 -6.69
CA SER A 57 -2.01 -2.90 -7.81
C SER A 57 -0.96 -3.94 -8.22
N LEU A 58 -1.38 -5.19 -8.30
CA LEU A 58 -0.60 -6.25 -8.93
C LEU A 58 -0.82 -6.33 -10.45
N SER A 59 -1.67 -5.46 -11.02
CA SER A 59 -1.94 -5.41 -12.46
C SER A 59 -0.95 -4.55 -13.25
N GLU A 60 -0.01 -3.88 -12.59
CA GLU A 60 1.01 -3.01 -13.20
C GLU A 60 2.41 -3.56 -12.89
N PRO A 61 2.94 -4.50 -13.70
CA PRO A 61 4.19 -5.23 -13.40
C PRO A 61 5.41 -4.31 -13.25
N GLU A 62 5.47 -3.22 -14.01
CA GLU A 62 6.55 -2.25 -13.99
C GLU A 62 6.67 -1.46 -12.68
N ARG A 63 5.60 -1.45 -11.87
CA ARG A 63 5.57 -0.82 -10.55
C ARG A 63 5.82 -1.80 -9.40
N GLN A 64 6.02 -3.07 -9.71
CA GLN A 64 6.21 -4.12 -8.72
C GLN A 64 7.69 -4.47 -8.52
N LEU A 65 7.97 -5.10 -7.38
CA LEU A 65 9.24 -5.78 -7.18
C LEU A 65 9.36 -6.92 -8.21
N PRO A 66 10.56 -7.15 -8.81
CA PRO A 66 10.73 -8.15 -9.86
C PRO A 66 10.20 -9.54 -9.50
N LEU A 67 10.35 -9.97 -8.24
CA LEU A 67 9.84 -11.24 -7.76
C LEU A 67 8.31 -11.31 -7.82
N ILE A 68 7.61 -10.26 -7.39
CA ILE A 68 6.14 -10.25 -7.39
C ILE A 68 5.62 -10.23 -8.83
N ALA A 69 6.24 -9.40 -9.68
CA ALA A 69 5.92 -9.37 -11.11
C ALA A 69 6.07 -10.75 -11.76
N GLN A 70 7.16 -11.47 -11.47
CA GLN A 70 7.38 -12.83 -11.98
C GLN A 70 6.34 -13.82 -11.44
N LEU A 71 5.98 -13.76 -10.16
CA LEU A 71 4.96 -14.65 -9.59
C LEU A 71 3.59 -14.43 -10.23
N VAL A 72 3.24 -13.19 -10.58
CA VAL A 72 2.02 -12.87 -11.32
C VAL A 72 2.10 -13.37 -12.77
N ASP A 73 3.21 -13.10 -13.47
CA ASP A 73 3.42 -13.52 -14.87
C ASP A 73 3.42 -15.05 -15.04
N GLU A 74 3.95 -15.78 -14.06
CA GLU A 74 3.94 -17.25 -14.03
C GLU A 74 2.61 -17.84 -13.53
N TYR A 75 1.60 -17.00 -13.29
CA TYR A 75 0.27 -17.37 -12.78
C TYR A 75 0.31 -18.06 -11.40
N ILE A 76 1.36 -17.80 -10.62
CA ILE A 76 1.54 -18.32 -9.25
C ILE A 76 0.77 -17.46 -8.25
N LEU A 77 0.72 -16.13 -8.48
CA LEU A 77 -0.12 -15.21 -7.71
C LEU A 77 -1.20 -14.59 -8.61
N GLU A 78 -2.44 -14.61 -8.14
CA GLU A 78 -3.56 -13.91 -8.77
C GLU A 78 -3.76 -12.53 -8.14
N ALA A 79 -3.98 -11.50 -8.96
CA ALA A 79 -4.28 -10.15 -8.48
C ALA A 79 -5.72 -10.07 -7.95
N GLU A 80 -5.91 -9.38 -6.82
CA GLU A 80 -7.23 -9.08 -6.27
C GLU A 80 -7.78 -7.76 -6.84
N TYR A 81 -9.10 -7.68 -7.04
CA TYR A 81 -9.75 -6.51 -7.67
C TYR A 81 -9.49 -5.20 -6.89
N ASN A 82 -9.47 -5.30 -5.55
CA ASN A 82 -9.24 -4.16 -4.67
C ASN A 82 -7.74 -3.92 -4.35
N GLY A 83 -6.83 -4.53 -5.11
CA GLY A 83 -5.37 -4.43 -4.91
C GLY A 83 -4.80 -5.54 -4.03
N GLY A 84 -3.51 -5.83 -4.23
CA GLY A 84 -2.83 -6.99 -3.66
C GLY A 84 -3.11 -8.28 -4.42
N ALA A 85 -2.74 -9.41 -3.81
CA ALA A 85 -2.98 -10.76 -4.28
C ALA A 85 -4.25 -11.33 -3.65
N GLN A 86 -4.91 -12.20 -4.41
CA GLN A 86 -6.02 -12.98 -3.93
C GLN A 86 -5.53 -14.07 -2.97
N VAL A 87 -6.21 -14.19 -1.84
CA VAL A 87 -5.92 -15.20 -0.82
C VAL A 87 -7.19 -15.83 -0.28
N ILE A 88 -7.05 -17.04 0.25
CA ILE A 88 -8.07 -17.60 1.14
C ILE A 88 -7.96 -16.90 2.48
N TRP A 89 -9.02 -16.19 2.88
CA TRP A 89 -9.08 -15.53 4.18
C TRP A 89 -9.86 -16.40 5.18
N PRO A 90 -9.40 -16.57 6.44
CA PRO A 90 -8.29 -15.90 7.11
C PRO A 90 -6.98 -16.69 7.15
N SER A 91 -6.82 -17.77 6.38
CA SER A 91 -5.58 -18.57 6.38
C SER A 91 -4.43 -17.93 5.59
N ALA A 92 -4.74 -16.94 4.76
CA ALA A 92 -3.84 -16.20 3.89
C ALA A 92 -3.07 -17.06 2.86
N GLU A 93 -3.58 -18.25 2.55
CA GLU A 93 -3.04 -19.11 1.47
C GLU A 93 -3.27 -18.42 0.11
N ALA A 94 -2.22 -18.38 -0.72
CA ALA A 94 -2.27 -17.75 -2.04
C ALA A 94 -3.22 -18.50 -2.98
N VAL A 95 -3.96 -17.74 -3.78
CA VAL A 95 -4.73 -18.28 -4.91
C VAL A 95 -3.91 -18.13 -6.19
N SER A 96 -3.77 -19.23 -6.92
CA SER A 96 -3.08 -19.32 -8.20
C SER A 96 -4.06 -19.74 -9.30
N GLN A 97 -4.06 -19.02 -10.41
CA GLN A 97 -4.83 -19.41 -11.60
C GLN A 97 -4.33 -20.73 -12.20
N LYS A 98 -3.04 -21.06 -12.01
CA LYS A 98 -2.40 -22.26 -12.55
C LYS A 98 -2.56 -23.49 -11.67
N TYR A 99 -2.51 -23.31 -10.34
CA TYR A 99 -2.43 -24.41 -9.38
C TYR A 99 -3.58 -24.46 -8.37
N GLY A 100 -4.50 -23.50 -8.40
CA GLY A 100 -5.56 -23.37 -7.39
C GLY A 100 -5.01 -22.82 -6.08
N ILE A 101 -5.48 -23.35 -4.95
CA ILE A 101 -5.04 -22.90 -3.61
C ILE A 101 -3.68 -23.50 -3.28
N LEU A 102 -2.71 -22.64 -2.98
CA LEU A 102 -1.36 -23.02 -2.59
C LEU A 102 -1.25 -23.13 -1.06
N ASN A 103 -1.53 -24.33 -0.52
CA ASN A 103 -1.68 -24.57 0.94
C ASN A 103 -0.41 -24.34 1.79
N ASN A 104 0.74 -24.10 1.16
CA ASN A 104 2.02 -23.83 1.80
C ASN A 104 2.66 -22.52 1.32
N PHE A 105 1.91 -21.69 0.59
CA PHE A 105 2.35 -20.36 0.17
C PHE A 105 1.39 -19.31 0.72
N TYR A 106 1.89 -18.46 1.60
CA TYR A 106 1.09 -17.51 2.36
C TYR A 106 1.46 -16.07 1.98
N VAL A 107 0.45 -15.23 1.77
CA VAL A 107 0.63 -13.82 1.41
C VAL A 107 0.25 -12.93 2.60
N HIS A 108 1.07 -11.93 2.87
CA HIS A 108 0.94 -11.06 4.04
C HIS A 108 1.25 -9.61 3.70
N GLY A 109 1.00 -8.71 4.66
CA GLY A 109 1.45 -7.32 4.51
C GLY A 109 0.58 -6.56 3.52
N GLN A 110 1.21 -5.63 2.82
CA GLN A 110 0.58 -4.81 1.78
C GLN A 110 0.01 -5.64 0.63
N LEU A 111 0.52 -6.86 0.42
CA LEU A 111 0.05 -7.75 -0.64
C LEU A 111 -1.34 -8.35 -0.38
N VAL A 112 -1.96 -8.20 0.81
CA VAL A 112 -3.36 -8.67 1.05
C VAL A 112 -4.34 -7.52 1.31
N GLN A 113 -3.94 -6.29 0.95
CA GLN A 113 -4.64 -5.08 1.37
C GLN A 113 -6.05 -4.92 0.78
N GLY A 114 -6.34 -5.50 -0.39
CA GLY A 114 -7.69 -5.53 -0.96
C GLY A 114 -8.69 -6.38 -0.18
N ILE A 115 -8.20 -7.24 0.72
CA ILE A 115 -9.03 -8.12 1.57
C ILE A 115 -8.96 -7.65 3.04
N GLN A 116 -7.76 -7.37 3.56
CA GLN A 116 -7.55 -6.88 4.92
C GLN A 116 -7.48 -5.35 4.97
N TYR A 117 -8.64 -4.71 5.06
CA TYR A 117 -8.72 -3.26 5.28
C TYR A 117 -8.17 -2.85 6.65
N GLY A 118 -7.41 -1.74 6.68
CA GLY A 118 -6.87 -1.17 7.92
C GLY A 118 -5.51 -1.75 8.38
N ASN A 119 -4.83 -2.46 7.48
CA ASN A 119 -3.50 -3.10 7.55
C ASN A 119 -2.47 -2.47 8.52
N SER A 120 -2.74 -2.56 9.83
CA SER A 120 -1.91 -2.00 10.88
C SER A 120 -0.88 -3.04 11.32
N ALA A 121 0.28 -2.57 11.78
CA ALA A 121 1.35 -3.46 12.24
C ALA A 121 0.86 -4.51 13.25
N HIS A 122 -0.08 -4.14 14.13
CA HIS A 122 -0.69 -5.06 15.09
C HIS A 122 -1.49 -6.18 14.41
N LEU A 123 -2.39 -5.82 13.47
CA LEU A 123 -3.21 -6.79 12.75
C LEU A 123 -2.36 -7.70 11.86
N LEU A 124 -1.30 -7.16 11.27
CA LEU A 124 -0.32 -7.93 10.51
C LEU A 124 0.39 -8.97 11.36
N MET A 125 0.85 -8.58 12.55
CA MET A 125 1.54 -9.48 13.46
C MET A 125 0.62 -10.57 14.00
N GLN A 126 -0.65 -10.23 14.30
CA GLN A 126 -1.67 -11.22 14.65
C GLN A 126 -1.91 -12.21 13.51
N GLN A 127 -2.00 -11.72 12.27
CA GLN A 127 -2.23 -12.56 11.10
C GLN A 127 -1.06 -13.50 10.84
N ALA A 128 0.17 -13.01 10.89
CA ALA A 128 1.37 -13.83 10.77
C ALA A 128 1.42 -14.93 11.85
N THR A 129 1.08 -14.58 13.10
CA THR A 129 1.02 -15.56 14.21
C THR A 129 -0.01 -16.67 13.94
N LYS A 130 -1.18 -16.32 13.42
CA LYS A 130 -2.23 -17.30 13.07
C LYS A 130 -1.78 -18.24 11.96
N VAL A 131 -1.13 -17.71 10.92
CA VAL A 131 -0.64 -18.53 9.81
C VAL A 131 0.40 -19.54 10.29
N VAL A 132 1.39 -19.10 11.08
CA VAL A 132 2.39 -20.01 11.65
C VAL A 132 1.74 -21.09 12.51
N ALA A 133 0.76 -20.73 13.36
CA ALA A 133 0.06 -21.71 14.17
C ALA A 133 -0.72 -22.72 13.30
N LEU A 134 -1.50 -22.25 12.33
CA LEU A 134 -2.29 -23.11 11.44
C LEU A 134 -1.42 -24.07 10.64
N ASP A 135 -0.31 -23.58 10.07
CA ASP A 135 0.62 -24.40 9.30
C ASP A 135 1.32 -25.43 10.17
N TYR A 136 1.79 -25.02 11.36
CA TYR A 136 2.45 -25.93 12.29
C TYR A 136 1.52 -27.05 12.75
N PHE A 137 0.26 -26.76 13.07
CA PHE A 137 -0.70 -27.76 13.56
C PHE A 137 -1.35 -28.61 12.46
N LYS A 138 -1.35 -28.18 11.19
CA LYS A 138 -1.83 -29.01 10.06
C LYS A 138 -0.88 -30.18 9.73
N ASN A 139 0.39 -30.08 10.11
CA ASN A 139 1.45 -31.03 9.75
C ASN A 139 1.80 -32.05 10.85
N PHE A 140 0.97 -32.16 11.91
CA PHE A 140 1.02 -33.19 12.95
C PHE A 140 -0.36 -33.84 13.12
#